data_AF-A0AAV0BGH7-F1
#
_entry.id   AF-A0AAV0BGH7-F1
#
_cell.length_a   1.000
_cell.length_b   1.000
_cell.length_c   1.000
_cell.angle_alpha   90.00
_cell.angle_beta   90.00
_cell.angle_gamma   90.00
#
_symmetry.space_group_name_H-M   'P 1'
#
loop_
_entity.id
_entity.type
_entity.pdbx_description
1 polymer ?
#
loop_
_entity_poly.entity_id
_entity_poly.type
_entity_poly.pdbx_seq_one_letter_code
_entity_poly.pdbx_strand_id
1 'polypeptide(L)'
;MLERVKKIKSGRGLDPKVTSRFSSFSISDSTWSKIVIICQSVLVSISLIFYFLISFHQISFSKSFSVSLQKSPRRMAFIITIVSTTLSAFSSFLFSRAIINWLSVRIKNPTPLYYLSGIIELSRGKWMLRASYLPLSFFTILVGILLKTLTASWATLLTPTRISVTTPVEGNEIDLGSLEFNELLNRTNVYPNMIAALRSNNPTAFGSLLASSGIASAYSSLGIPRFLEFDNALFDSSTGGVLPIGAMDIDIGANSGSIQQNLIGGPLTTTRTTTPQNQSRNSISQISNLSTEDSISGNHTIRQQGFTANVNCDYNENLSNFLVAIPQTISFPTSNQTNFNTSLTKWSFDAHCPNGDKISANDVITAIAAGAHGGGLVSVTVCHDQDIKGVKSAGNHREGYGYLRKTVCTIAPRLTILEIEYTESIKLSKVLGSTSSPQSSQTLTNQFLSIIQAGISGSQDIYTNTFGDGIRSIYSTFESEQNLNDRLTPNQTLLNQIMEKYFQGQAEFVASYLKSSLSGSPDIRKGSMTKLYGGEWYPTRMGWDQGTSLSQHSFATSTIALVPIIIIGMISIIASIKS
;
A
#
# COMPACT_ATOMS: atom_id res chain seq x y z
N MET A 1 46.92 64.81 -17.61
CA MET A 1 45.92 64.67 -16.51
C MET A 1 46.57 64.80 -15.13
N LEU A 2 47.57 65.69 -15.00
CA LEU A 2 47.92 66.37 -13.75
C LEU A 2 46.99 67.58 -13.66
N GLU A 3 45.86 67.50 -12.95
CA GLU A 3 45.10 68.67 -12.47
C GLU A 3 43.86 68.26 -11.66
N ARG A 4 44.01 67.66 -10.47
CA ARG A 4 42.88 67.51 -9.52
C ARG A 4 43.28 67.14 -8.08
N VAL A 5 44.34 67.73 -7.54
CA VAL A 5 44.76 67.52 -6.13
C VAL A 5 44.86 68.82 -5.32
N LYS A 6 44.29 69.94 -5.78
CA LYS A 6 44.39 71.23 -5.05
C LYS A 6 43.06 71.98 -4.95
N LYS A 7 42.15 71.44 -4.16
CA LYS A 7 40.96 72.07 -3.53
C LYS A 7 40.20 70.90 -2.90
N ILE A 8 40.38 70.58 -1.64
CA ILE A 8 39.57 71.14 -0.56
C ILE A 8 40.41 71.03 0.72
N LYS A 9 41.00 72.15 1.12
CA LYS A 9 41.51 72.38 2.48
C LYS A 9 40.95 73.74 2.88
N SER A 10 39.75 73.74 3.46
CA SER A 10 39.24 74.88 4.23
C SER A 10 37.99 74.47 5.02
N GLY A 11 38.13 74.48 6.34
CA GLY A 11 37.10 74.98 7.23
C GLY A 11 35.92 74.06 7.55
N ARG A 12 36.08 73.26 8.60
CA ARG A 12 35.14 73.21 9.73
C ARG A 12 35.83 72.52 10.91
N GLY A 13 36.12 73.30 11.95
CA GLY A 13 36.44 72.76 13.26
C GLY A 13 35.26 71.93 13.74
N LEU A 14 35.50 70.65 13.95
CA LEU A 14 34.58 69.74 14.63
C LEU A 14 35.14 69.55 16.04
N ASP A 15 34.30 69.89 17.02
CA ASP A 15 34.50 69.67 18.45
C ASP A 15 35.02 68.26 18.78
N PRO A 16 36.09 68.13 19.58
CA PRO A 16 36.57 66.83 20.06
C PRO A 16 35.80 66.41 21.33
N LYS A 17 34.45 66.42 21.29
CA LYS A 17 33.63 66.11 22.49
C LYS A 17 32.45 65.16 22.26
N VAL A 18 32.39 64.44 21.14
CA VAL A 18 31.34 63.42 20.90
C VAL A 18 31.90 62.11 20.31
N THR A 19 33.02 61.62 20.84
CA THR A 19 33.51 60.25 20.57
C THR A 19 34.04 59.57 21.83
N SER A 20 33.29 59.65 22.93
CA SER A 20 33.62 58.92 24.16
C SER A 20 32.35 58.42 24.87
N ARG A 21 31.54 57.61 24.19
CA ARG A 21 30.46 56.82 24.81
C ARG A 21 30.14 55.55 24.03
N PHE A 22 31.17 54.81 23.65
CA PHE A 22 31.10 53.35 23.58
C PHE A 22 32.26 52.83 24.42
N SER A 23 32.09 52.91 25.73
CA SER A 23 32.85 52.10 26.67
C SER A 23 32.53 50.65 26.34
N SER A 24 33.30 50.06 25.43
CA SER A 24 33.34 48.62 25.23
C SER A 24 33.61 48.00 26.60
N PHE A 25 32.66 47.25 27.12
CA PHE A 25 32.90 46.33 28.22
C PHE A 25 34.10 45.47 27.82
N SER A 26 35.29 45.80 28.32
CA SER A 26 36.49 45.00 28.10
C SER A 26 36.37 43.79 29.02
N ILE A 27 35.57 42.83 28.58
CA ILE A 27 35.51 41.50 29.16
C ILE A 27 36.95 40.97 29.13
N SER A 28 37.49 40.63 30.31
CA SER A 28 38.84 40.07 30.46
C SER A 28 39.05 38.87 29.53
N ASP A 29 40.26 38.73 28.98
CA ASP A 29 40.64 37.61 28.09
C ASP A 29 40.31 36.24 28.73
N SER A 30 40.48 36.12 30.06
CA SER A 30 40.13 34.93 30.83
C SER A 30 38.62 34.61 30.80
N THR A 31 37.77 35.64 30.80
CA THR A 31 36.32 35.48 30.75
C THR A 31 35.87 35.02 29.35
N TRP A 32 36.50 35.53 28.28
CA TRP A 32 36.21 35.08 26.92
C TRP A 32 36.55 33.61 26.69
N SER A 33 37.68 33.12 27.19
CA SER A 33 38.05 31.71 27.04
C SER A 33 37.06 30.78 27.76
N LYS A 34 36.54 31.18 28.93
CA LYS A 34 35.46 30.45 29.62
C LYS A 34 34.17 30.41 28.79
N ILE A 35 33.77 31.55 28.21
CA ILE A 35 32.56 31.64 27.36
C ILE A 35 32.70 30.72 26.14
N VAL A 36 33.85 30.75 25.45
CA VAL A 36 34.08 29.91 24.27
C VAL A 36 34.03 28.42 24.62
N ILE A 37 34.68 28.00 25.72
CA ILE A 37 34.64 26.60 26.18
C ILE A 37 33.20 26.16 26.44
N ILE A 38 32.42 26.96 27.19
CA ILE A 38 31.03 26.63 27.53
C ILE A 38 30.16 26.57 26.27
N CYS A 39 30.15 27.64 25.46
CA CYS A 39 29.29 27.71 24.28
C CYS A 39 29.62 26.64 23.24
N GLN A 40 30.91 26.39 22.98
CA GLN A 40 31.30 25.37 22.00
C GLN A 40 31.02 23.95 22.52
N SER A 41 31.23 23.70 23.82
CA SER A 41 30.86 22.43 24.44
C SER A 41 29.36 22.18 24.33
N VAL A 42 28.54 23.20 24.55
CA VAL A 42 27.07 23.11 24.37
C VAL A 42 26.71 22.77 22.92
N LEU A 43 27.30 23.45 21.92
CA LEU A 43 27.03 23.16 20.51
C LEU A 43 27.38 21.72 20.11
N VAL A 44 28.57 21.25 20.50
CA VAL A 44 29.01 19.88 20.23
C VAL A 44 28.10 18.88 20.96
N SER A 45 27.79 19.13 22.23
CA SER A 45 26.91 18.27 23.02
C SER A 45 25.51 18.16 22.42
N ILE A 46 24.91 19.28 21.97
CA ILE A 46 23.60 19.27 21.30
C ILE A 46 23.66 18.43 20.03
N SER A 47 24.71 18.58 19.20
CA SER A 47 24.84 17.80 17.96
C SER A 47 25.00 16.29 18.23
N LEU A 48 25.77 15.92 19.25
CA LEU A 48 25.98 14.52 19.63
C LEU A 48 24.72 13.92 20.25
N ILE A 49 24.06 14.63 21.17
CA ILE A 49 22.81 14.17 21.79
C ILE A 49 21.76 13.98 20.70
N PHE A 50 21.61 14.94 19.79
CA PHE A 50 20.67 14.84 18.68
C PHE A 50 20.99 13.63 17.80
N TYR A 51 22.25 13.44 17.42
CA TYR A 51 22.70 12.29 16.64
C TYR A 51 22.38 10.95 17.34
N PHE A 52 22.73 10.80 18.61
CA PHE A 52 22.41 9.57 19.35
C PHE A 52 20.91 9.36 19.47
N LEU A 53 20.13 10.43 19.66
CA LEU A 53 18.68 10.33 19.78
C LEU A 53 18.06 9.83 18.47
N ILE A 54 18.49 10.33 17.31
CA ILE A 54 18.02 9.84 16.00
C ILE A 54 18.59 8.47 15.61
N SER A 55 19.72 8.05 16.20
CA SER A 55 20.27 6.69 16.02
C SER A 55 19.47 5.63 16.76
N PHE A 56 18.91 5.96 17.94
CA PHE A 56 18.20 4.99 18.78
C PHE A 56 16.68 5.11 18.72
N HIS A 57 16.14 6.28 18.37
CA HIS A 57 14.71 6.53 18.37
C HIS A 57 14.29 7.22 17.08
N GLN A 58 13.20 6.73 16.50
CA GLN A 58 12.54 7.39 15.38
C GLN A 58 11.80 8.63 15.90
N ILE A 59 12.23 9.82 15.47
CA ILE A 59 11.55 11.08 15.79
C ILE A 59 10.66 11.44 14.61
N SER A 60 9.35 11.26 14.75
CA SER A 60 8.39 11.70 13.74
C SER A 60 7.74 13.03 14.12
N PHE A 61 7.50 13.89 13.13
CA PHE A 61 6.69 15.07 13.38
C PHE A 61 5.20 14.71 13.50
N SER A 62 4.42 15.63 14.09
CA SER A 62 2.95 15.54 14.06
C SER A 62 2.44 15.44 12.62
N LYS A 63 1.30 14.77 12.42
CA LYS A 63 0.73 14.50 11.09
C LYS A 63 0.57 15.79 10.28
N SER A 64 -0.04 16.82 10.85
CA SER A 64 -0.29 18.09 10.16
C SER A 64 1.00 18.81 9.76
N PHE A 65 2.03 18.76 10.62
CA PHE A 65 3.31 19.38 10.31
C PHE A 65 4.07 18.60 9.23
N SER A 66 4.06 17.26 9.30
CA SER A 66 4.65 16.40 8.26
C SER A 66 4.06 16.68 6.88
N VAL A 67 2.73 16.79 6.78
CA VAL A 67 2.04 17.11 5.52
C VAL A 67 2.44 18.49 5.00
N SER A 68 2.44 19.51 5.88
CA SER A 68 2.85 20.86 5.52
C SER A 68 4.30 20.92 4.98
N LEU A 69 5.21 20.17 5.62
CA LEU A 69 6.59 20.05 5.17
C LEU A 69 6.73 19.33 3.83
N GLN A 70 5.97 18.25 3.62
CA GLN A 70 5.96 17.51 2.35
C GLN A 70 5.42 18.35 1.19
N LYS A 71 4.36 19.13 1.40
CA LYS A 71 3.81 20.05 0.39
C LYS A 71 4.79 21.15 -0.01
N SER A 72 5.64 21.58 0.93
CA SER A 72 6.53 22.73 0.75
C SER A 72 8.00 22.40 1.06
N PRO A 73 8.65 21.50 0.29
CA PRO A 73 10.03 21.08 0.57
C PRO A 73 11.01 22.25 0.46
N ARG A 74 10.71 23.24 -0.41
CA ARG A 74 11.51 24.47 -0.55
C ARG A 74 11.47 25.33 0.72
N ARG A 75 10.32 25.46 1.37
CA ARG A 75 10.18 26.23 2.62
C ARG A 75 10.95 25.55 3.75
N MET A 76 10.84 24.22 3.83
CA MET A 76 11.59 23.41 4.79
C MET A 76 13.10 23.58 4.61
N ALA A 77 13.61 23.37 3.40
CA ALA A 77 15.04 23.53 3.10
C ALA A 77 15.54 24.95 3.43
N PHE A 78 14.75 25.98 3.14
CA PHE A 78 15.08 27.36 3.48
C PHE A 78 15.20 27.59 4.99
N ILE A 79 14.22 27.14 5.78
CA ILE A 79 14.24 27.26 7.25
C ILE A 79 15.45 26.53 7.84
N ILE A 80 15.70 25.29 7.42
CA ILE A 80 16.84 24.49 7.89
C ILE A 80 18.15 25.16 7.52
N THR A 81 18.26 25.72 6.31
CA THR A 81 19.47 26.43 5.86
C THR A 81 19.72 27.68 6.69
N ILE A 82 18.69 28.47 7.05
CA ILE A 82 18.83 29.65 7.93
C ILE A 82 19.35 29.24 9.30
N VAL A 83 18.73 28.23 9.93
CA VAL A 83 19.15 27.73 11.24
C VAL A 83 20.58 27.21 11.18
N SER A 84 20.90 26.40 10.16
CA SER A 84 22.23 25.82 9.96
C SER A 84 23.31 26.88 9.70
N THR A 85 22.98 27.92 8.93
CA THR A 85 23.89 29.06 8.68
C THR A 85 24.12 29.85 9.97
N THR A 86 23.09 30.03 10.79
CA THR A 86 23.19 30.74 12.07
C THR A 86 24.09 29.98 13.06
N LEU A 87 23.88 28.67 13.20
CA LEU A 87 24.72 27.80 14.04
C LEU A 87 26.17 27.74 13.53
N SER A 88 26.35 27.61 12.22
CA SER A 88 27.66 27.61 11.56
C SER A 88 28.41 28.93 11.75
N ALA A 89 27.74 30.07 11.57
CA ALA A 89 28.31 31.40 11.78
C ALA A 89 28.68 31.61 13.26
N PHE A 90 27.81 31.19 14.18
CA PHE A 90 28.07 31.27 15.61
C PHE A 90 29.28 30.41 16.03
N SER A 91 29.36 29.16 15.56
CA SER A 91 30.52 28.30 15.83
C SER A 91 31.79 28.82 15.18
N SER A 92 31.72 29.39 13.97
CA SER A 92 32.88 30.00 13.30
C SER A 92 33.38 31.26 14.03
N PHE A 93 32.46 32.04 14.60
CA PHE A 93 32.79 33.19 15.44
C PHE A 93 33.50 32.76 16.73
N LEU A 94 32.97 31.75 17.43
CA LEU A 94 33.60 31.18 18.62
C LEU A 94 35.00 30.61 18.32
N PHE A 95 35.14 29.88 17.20
CA PHE A 95 36.43 29.38 16.73
C PHE A 95 37.43 30.51 16.46
N SER A 96 37.00 31.57 15.78
CA SER A 96 37.85 32.73 15.51
C SER A 96 38.32 33.42 16.79
N ARG A 97 37.42 33.55 17.78
CA ARG A 97 37.76 34.09 19.12
C ARG A 97 38.71 33.17 19.89
N ALA A 98 38.50 31.86 19.84
CA ALA A 98 39.40 30.88 20.44
C ALA A 98 40.83 31.04 19.93
N ILE A 99 40.99 31.16 18.61
CA ILE A 99 42.30 31.35 17.98
C ILE A 99 42.94 32.68 18.40
N ILE A 100 42.18 33.78 18.42
CA ILE A 100 42.70 35.09 18.81
C ILE A 100 43.20 35.08 20.26
N ASN A 101 42.43 34.50 21.19
CA ASN A 101 42.82 34.40 22.59
C ASN A 101 44.05 33.51 22.77
N TRP A 102 44.10 32.37 22.06
CA TRP A 102 45.26 31.51 22.08
C TRP A 102 46.50 32.21 21.51
N LEU A 103 46.35 32.99 20.45
CA LEU A 103 47.42 33.78 19.85
C LEU A 103 47.92 34.88 20.80
N SER A 104 47.04 35.59 21.50
CA SER A 104 47.43 36.68 22.41
C SER A 104 48.30 36.19 23.56
N VAL A 105 48.05 34.98 24.04
CA VAL A 105 48.86 34.31 25.06
C VAL A 105 50.16 33.77 24.47
N ARG A 106 50.11 33.21 23.26
CA ARG A 106 51.30 32.66 22.58
C ARG A 106 52.33 33.74 22.20
N ILE A 107 51.88 34.95 21.84
CA ILE A 107 52.77 36.09 21.52
C ILE A 107 53.65 36.48 22.72
N LYS A 108 53.23 36.18 23.96
CA LYS A 108 54.05 36.44 25.15
C LYS A 108 55.27 35.53 25.26
N ASN A 109 55.33 34.46 24.44
CA ASN A 109 56.46 33.53 24.37
C ASN A 109 57.19 33.66 23.02
N PRO A 110 58.51 33.38 22.95
CA PRO A 110 59.26 33.44 21.72
C PRO A 110 58.68 32.45 20.71
N THR A 111 57.94 32.97 19.72
CA THR A 111 57.30 32.20 18.67
C THR A 111 57.87 32.60 17.31
N PRO A 112 58.13 31.63 16.42
CA PRO A 112 58.68 31.94 15.12
C PRO A 112 57.66 32.72 14.27
N LEU A 113 58.13 33.75 13.57
CA LEU A 113 57.30 34.70 12.81
C LEU A 113 56.41 34.03 11.76
N TYR A 114 56.87 32.92 11.15
CA TYR A 114 56.09 32.18 10.15
C TYR A 114 54.84 31.52 10.75
N TYR A 115 54.90 31.06 12.01
CA TYR A 115 53.76 30.45 12.70
C TYR A 115 52.71 31.51 13.05
N LEU A 116 53.17 32.67 13.52
CA LEU A 116 52.34 33.84 13.78
C LEU A 116 51.61 34.29 12.51
N SER A 117 52.33 34.42 11.40
CA SER A 117 51.75 34.77 10.11
C SER A 117 50.69 33.76 9.66
N GLY A 118 50.94 32.45 9.81
CA GLY A 118 49.97 31.42 9.44
C GLY A 118 48.69 31.47 10.25
N ILE A 119 48.78 31.73 11.56
CA ILE A 119 47.61 31.84 12.45
C ILE A 119 46.83 33.12 12.18
N ILE A 120 47.51 34.23 11.94
CA ILE A 120 46.86 35.51 11.59
C ILE A 120 46.09 35.36 10.28
N GLU A 121 46.68 34.76 9.25
CA GLU A 121 45.98 34.49 7.98
C GLU A 121 44.80 33.52 8.18
N LEU A 122 44.95 32.49 9.02
CA LEU A 122 43.85 31.57 9.37
C LEU A 122 42.70 32.28 10.08
N SER A 123 42.98 33.17 11.05
CA SER A 123 41.95 33.96 11.73
C SER A 123 41.22 34.94 10.81
N ARG A 124 41.86 35.32 9.69
CA ARG A 124 41.29 36.17 8.63
C ARG A 124 40.58 35.35 7.54
N GLY A 125 40.57 34.02 7.65
CA GLY A 125 39.99 33.12 6.65
C GLY A 125 40.75 33.07 5.32
N LYS A 126 42.03 33.44 5.31
CA LYS A 126 42.90 33.42 4.13
C LYS A 126 43.75 32.14 4.09
N TRP A 127 44.05 31.68 2.88
CA TRP A 127 44.74 30.41 2.66
C TRP A 127 46.25 30.65 2.60
N MET A 128 47.03 29.91 3.39
CA MET A 128 48.48 30.00 3.36
C MET A 128 49.07 28.79 2.63
N LEU A 129 49.31 28.92 1.34
CA LEU A 129 49.97 27.91 0.50
C LEU A 129 51.47 28.23 0.40
N ARG A 130 52.30 27.67 1.30
CA ARG A 130 53.75 27.77 1.22
C ARG A 130 54.37 26.38 1.22
N ALA A 131 55.00 26.00 0.12
CA ALA A 131 55.63 24.68 -0.05
C ALA A 131 56.68 24.37 1.03
N SER A 132 57.35 25.39 1.58
CA SER A 132 58.35 25.23 2.64
C SER A 132 57.78 24.77 3.99
N TYR A 133 56.45 24.83 4.18
CA TYR A 133 55.78 24.46 5.44
C TYR A 133 54.51 23.65 5.19
N LEU A 134 54.65 22.54 4.45
CA LEU A 134 53.56 21.62 4.09
C LEU A 134 52.59 21.26 5.22
N PRO A 135 53.02 20.89 6.46
CA PRO A 135 52.07 20.50 7.50
C PRO A 135 51.17 21.65 7.97
N LEU A 136 51.71 22.88 8.01
CA LEU A 136 50.93 24.06 8.40
C LEU A 136 49.96 24.46 7.29
N SER A 137 50.41 24.42 6.03
CA SER A 137 49.54 24.64 4.88
C SER A 137 48.40 23.62 4.84
N PHE A 138 48.67 22.33 5.02
CA PHE A 138 47.64 21.29 5.07
C PHE A 138 46.62 21.53 6.19
N PHE A 139 47.08 21.88 7.40
CA PHE A 139 46.18 22.21 8.51
C PHE A 139 45.28 23.41 8.19
N THR A 140 45.82 24.49 7.61
CA THR A 140 45.00 25.66 7.24
C THR A 140 43.98 25.35 6.13
N ILE A 141 44.34 24.51 5.15
CA ILE A 141 43.41 24.04 4.11
C ILE A 141 42.31 23.20 4.74
N LEU A 142 42.68 22.22 5.59
CA LEU A 142 41.72 21.34 6.26
C LEU A 142 40.72 22.14 7.10
N VAL A 143 41.21 23.03 7.97
CA VAL A 143 40.34 23.91 8.77
C VAL A 143 39.48 24.81 7.89
N GLY A 144 40.02 25.35 6.80
CA GLY A 144 39.28 26.15 5.83
C GLY A 144 38.13 25.36 5.19
N ILE A 145 38.39 24.12 4.77
CA ILE A 145 37.37 23.21 4.24
C ILE A 145 36.32 22.92 5.32
N LEU A 146 36.73 22.53 6.53
CA LEU A 146 35.81 22.20 7.63
C LEU A 146 34.87 23.37 7.97
N LEU A 147 35.41 24.59 8.07
CA LEU A 147 34.62 25.80 8.29
C LEU A 147 33.63 26.08 7.14
N LYS A 148 34.04 25.87 5.89
CA LYS A 148 33.15 26.03 4.72
C LYS A 148 32.07 24.96 4.64
N THR A 149 32.37 23.75 5.08
CA THR A 149 31.40 22.62 5.13
C THR A 149 30.50 22.64 6.36
N LEU A 150 30.75 23.52 7.34
CA LEU A 150 30.03 23.54 8.62
C LEU A 150 28.54 23.83 8.44
N THR A 151 28.16 24.71 7.51
CA THR A 151 26.75 24.96 7.19
C THR A 151 26.08 23.74 6.56
N ALA A 152 26.76 23.08 5.63
CA ALA A 152 26.26 21.84 5.01
C ALA A 152 26.16 20.69 6.04
N SER A 153 27.08 20.65 7.00
CA SER A 153 27.10 19.70 8.10
C SER A 153 25.87 19.85 9.00
N TRP A 154 25.61 21.07 9.48
CA TRP A 154 24.40 21.36 10.25
C TRP A 154 23.13 21.12 9.44
N ALA A 155 23.11 21.51 8.17
CA ALA A 155 21.94 21.31 7.31
C ALA A 155 21.65 19.82 7.10
N THR A 156 22.68 19.01 6.84
CA THR A 156 22.55 17.56 6.66
C THR A 156 22.05 16.88 7.94
N LEU A 157 22.62 17.27 9.09
CA LEU A 157 22.21 16.71 10.38
C LEU A 157 20.75 17.08 10.73
N LEU A 158 20.35 18.33 10.49
CA LEU A 158 19.04 18.84 10.87
C LEU A 158 17.95 18.59 9.83
N THR A 159 18.28 18.13 8.62
CA THR A 159 17.25 17.91 7.59
C THR A 159 16.47 16.63 7.87
N PRO A 160 15.17 16.72 8.17
CA PRO A 160 14.34 15.53 8.31
C PRO A 160 14.19 14.83 6.95
N THR A 161 14.11 13.51 6.99
CA THR A 161 13.90 12.63 5.86
C THR A 161 12.48 12.04 5.91
N ARG A 162 12.08 11.37 4.83
CA ARG A 162 10.85 10.58 4.82
C ARG A 162 11.10 9.28 5.57
N ILE A 163 10.25 9.00 6.54
CA ILE A 163 10.34 7.84 7.42
C ILE A 163 9.00 7.12 7.43
N SER A 164 9.01 5.80 7.44
CA SER A 164 7.80 4.97 7.64
C SER A 164 7.60 4.78 9.14
N VAL A 165 6.50 5.30 9.68
CA VAL A 165 6.18 5.15 11.11
C VAL A 165 5.14 4.06 11.25
N THR A 166 5.38 3.04 12.08
CA THR A 166 4.38 2.01 12.35
C THR A 166 3.31 2.55 13.29
N THR A 167 2.04 2.49 12.87
CA THR A 167 0.88 2.84 13.68
C THR A 167 -0.09 1.67 13.72
N PRO A 168 -0.50 1.17 14.90
CA PRO A 168 -1.50 0.12 14.99
C PRO A 168 -2.83 0.64 14.44
N VAL A 169 -3.54 -0.23 13.72
CA VAL A 169 -4.89 0.02 13.21
C VAL A 169 -5.81 -1.03 13.80
N GLU A 170 -6.94 -0.57 14.33
CA GLU A 170 -8.00 -1.43 14.84
C GLU A 170 -9.33 -0.97 14.25
N GLY A 171 -10.22 -1.91 13.98
CA GLY A 171 -11.56 -1.61 13.51
C GLY A 171 -12.48 -2.81 13.60
N ASN A 172 -13.69 -2.66 13.07
CA ASN A 172 -14.70 -3.72 13.05
C ASN A 172 -15.04 -4.06 11.60
N GLU A 173 -15.04 -5.34 11.27
CA GLU A 173 -15.47 -5.89 10.00
C GLU A 173 -16.75 -6.73 10.18
N ILE A 174 -17.40 -7.11 9.09
CA ILE A 174 -18.57 -7.99 9.11
C ILE A 174 -18.14 -9.42 9.40
N ASP A 175 -18.79 -10.08 10.37
CA ASP A 175 -18.58 -11.49 10.63
C ASP A 175 -19.52 -12.38 9.77
N LEU A 176 -18.96 -13.00 8.73
CA LEU A 176 -19.69 -13.94 7.86
C LEU A 176 -20.11 -15.23 8.58
N GLY A 177 -19.49 -15.55 9.71
CA GLY A 177 -19.82 -16.72 10.53
C GLY A 177 -20.98 -16.49 11.49
N SER A 178 -21.42 -15.24 11.70
CA SER A 178 -22.48 -14.91 12.64
C SER A 178 -23.85 -15.41 12.15
N LEU A 179 -24.73 -15.78 13.09
CA LEU A 179 -26.10 -16.21 12.76
C LEU A 179 -26.90 -15.04 12.18
N GLU A 180 -26.67 -13.86 12.74
CA GLU A 180 -27.30 -12.60 12.38
C GLU A 180 -26.95 -12.17 10.94
N PHE A 181 -25.73 -12.43 10.47
CA PHE A 181 -25.38 -12.20 9.06
C PHE A 181 -26.23 -13.05 8.11
N ASN A 182 -26.46 -14.32 8.46
CA ASN A 182 -27.32 -15.21 7.65
C ASN A 182 -28.78 -14.74 7.64
N GLU A 183 -29.29 -14.25 8.77
CA GLU A 183 -30.63 -13.66 8.82
C GLU A 183 -30.74 -12.39 7.97
N LEU A 184 -29.73 -11.51 8.01
CA LEU A 184 -29.66 -10.32 7.19
C LEU A 184 -29.68 -10.69 5.71
N LEU A 185 -28.81 -11.62 5.31
CA LEU A 185 -28.69 -12.05 3.92
C LEU A 185 -30.03 -12.58 3.38
N ASN A 186 -30.76 -13.37 4.18
CA ASN A 186 -32.08 -13.88 3.82
C ASN A 186 -33.18 -12.80 3.72
N ARG A 187 -33.06 -11.70 4.48
CA ARG A 187 -34.03 -10.60 4.43
C ARG A 187 -33.73 -9.59 3.32
N THR A 188 -32.48 -9.52 2.87
CA THR A 188 -32.04 -8.59 1.84
C THR A 188 -32.25 -9.14 0.42
N ASN A 189 -32.49 -8.25 -0.54
CA ASN A 189 -32.57 -8.60 -1.95
C ASN A 189 -31.18 -8.75 -2.63
N VAL A 190 -30.08 -8.74 -1.87
CA VAL A 190 -28.72 -8.81 -2.43
C VAL A 190 -28.51 -10.11 -3.21
N TYR A 191 -28.81 -11.26 -2.59
CA TYR A 191 -28.69 -12.56 -3.25
C TYR A 191 -29.58 -12.70 -4.49
N PRO A 192 -30.91 -12.43 -4.44
CA PRO A 192 -31.76 -12.45 -5.63
C PRO A 192 -31.27 -11.52 -6.74
N ASN A 193 -30.78 -10.32 -6.41
CA ASN A 193 -30.26 -9.36 -7.38
C ASN A 193 -28.97 -9.86 -8.04
N MET A 194 -28.07 -10.53 -7.30
CA MET A 194 -26.87 -11.14 -7.87
C MET A 194 -27.23 -12.26 -8.86
N ILE A 195 -28.17 -13.13 -8.50
CA ILE A 195 -28.67 -14.18 -9.39
C ILE A 195 -29.34 -13.58 -10.63
N ALA A 196 -30.14 -12.52 -10.47
CA ALA A 196 -30.76 -11.82 -11.59
C ALA A 196 -29.71 -11.18 -12.51
N ALA A 197 -28.65 -10.58 -11.96
CA ALA A 197 -27.56 -10.01 -12.74
C ALA A 197 -26.81 -11.09 -13.55
N LEU A 198 -26.55 -12.27 -12.96
CA LEU A 198 -25.92 -13.40 -13.66
C LEU A 198 -26.79 -14.01 -14.76
N ARG A 199 -28.12 -13.91 -14.64
CA ARG A 199 -29.07 -14.41 -15.64
C ARG A 199 -29.44 -13.38 -16.69
N SER A 200 -29.17 -12.11 -16.44
CA SER A 200 -29.42 -11.05 -17.41
C SER A 200 -28.37 -11.14 -18.51
N ASN A 201 -28.78 -11.02 -19.78
CA ASN A 201 -27.85 -10.85 -20.92
C ASN A 201 -27.12 -9.49 -20.87
N ASN A 202 -27.05 -8.85 -19.71
CA ASN A 202 -26.35 -7.60 -19.52
C ASN A 202 -24.87 -7.91 -19.19
N PRO A 203 -23.94 -7.71 -20.12
CA PRO A 203 -22.53 -8.10 -19.97
C PRO A 203 -21.78 -7.26 -18.92
N THR A 204 -22.37 -6.19 -18.39
CA THR A 204 -21.66 -5.25 -17.52
C THR A 204 -21.81 -5.61 -16.05
N ALA A 205 -20.88 -6.45 -15.59
CA ALA A 205 -20.02 -6.25 -14.41
C ALA A 205 -19.90 -7.50 -13.54
N PHE A 206 -20.98 -8.06 -13.00
CA PHE A 206 -20.83 -9.12 -11.98
C PHE A 206 -20.37 -10.46 -12.57
N GLY A 207 -20.98 -10.93 -13.66
CA GLY A 207 -20.61 -12.21 -14.29
C GLY A 207 -19.20 -12.21 -14.88
N SER A 208 -18.79 -11.09 -15.50
CA SER A 208 -17.44 -10.93 -16.04
C SER A 208 -16.39 -10.82 -14.94
N LEU A 209 -16.66 -10.08 -13.85
CA LEU A 209 -15.77 -10.03 -12.68
C LEU A 209 -15.67 -11.40 -11.98
N LEU A 210 -16.78 -12.14 -11.87
CA LEU A 210 -16.81 -13.49 -11.32
C LEU A 210 -15.99 -14.48 -12.17
N ALA A 211 -16.05 -14.40 -13.50
CA ALA A 211 -15.20 -15.20 -14.36
C ALA A 211 -13.72 -14.77 -14.23
N SER A 212 -13.47 -13.46 -14.23
CA SER A 212 -12.11 -12.88 -14.14
C SER A 212 -11.42 -13.24 -12.83
N SER A 213 -12.15 -13.30 -11.71
CA SER A 213 -11.60 -13.70 -10.41
C SER A 213 -11.18 -15.17 -10.38
N GLY A 214 -11.98 -16.06 -10.98
CA GLY A 214 -11.59 -17.46 -11.17
C GLY A 214 -10.34 -17.59 -12.05
N ILE A 215 -10.28 -16.85 -13.15
CA ILE A 215 -9.13 -16.85 -14.06
C ILE A 215 -7.87 -16.33 -13.35
N ALA A 216 -7.95 -15.22 -12.63
CA ALA A 216 -6.82 -14.62 -11.93
C ALA A 216 -6.26 -15.55 -10.84
N SER A 217 -7.14 -16.17 -10.04
CA SER A 217 -6.77 -17.17 -9.04
C SER A 217 -6.04 -18.37 -9.65
N ALA A 218 -6.55 -18.91 -10.76
CA ALA A 218 -5.94 -20.05 -11.44
C ALA A 218 -4.57 -19.71 -12.05
N TYR A 219 -4.43 -18.60 -12.76
CA TYR A 219 -3.13 -18.16 -13.28
C TYR A 219 -2.10 -17.93 -12.18
N SER A 220 -2.49 -17.24 -11.10
CA SER A 220 -1.60 -16.97 -9.97
C SER A 220 -1.10 -18.27 -9.33
N SER A 221 -1.96 -19.28 -9.19
CA SER A 221 -1.58 -20.58 -8.66
C SER A 221 -0.55 -21.34 -9.52
N LEU A 222 -0.52 -21.03 -10.82
CA LEU A 222 0.43 -21.58 -11.78
C LEU A 222 1.68 -20.68 -11.97
N GLY A 223 1.86 -19.67 -11.11
CA GLY A 223 3.03 -18.80 -11.12
C GLY A 223 2.97 -17.66 -12.14
N ILE A 224 1.84 -17.44 -12.82
CA ILE A 224 1.65 -16.30 -13.73
C ILE A 224 0.85 -15.22 -12.98
N PRO A 225 1.45 -14.04 -12.70
CA PRO A 225 0.73 -12.98 -12.00
C PRO A 225 -0.43 -12.47 -12.86
N ARG A 226 -1.63 -12.41 -12.27
CA ARG A 226 -2.82 -11.83 -12.88
C ARG A 226 -3.53 -10.98 -11.85
N PHE A 227 -3.75 -9.72 -12.19
CA PHE A 227 -4.44 -8.80 -11.31
C PHE A 227 -5.95 -8.88 -11.51
N LEU A 228 -6.68 -8.87 -10.40
CA LEU A 228 -8.12 -8.69 -10.38
C LEU A 228 -8.42 -7.28 -9.87
N GLU A 229 -9.05 -6.47 -10.71
CA GLU A 229 -9.56 -5.17 -10.30
C GLU A 229 -10.97 -5.33 -9.72
N PHE A 230 -11.13 -4.95 -8.46
CA PHE A 230 -12.42 -4.93 -7.79
C PHE A 230 -12.50 -3.74 -6.84
N ASP A 231 -13.54 -2.91 -7.01
CA ASP A 231 -13.79 -1.73 -6.18
C ASP A 231 -12.59 -0.76 -6.13
N ASN A 232 -12.01 -0.49 -7.31
CA ASN A 232 -10.79 0.32 -7.50
C ASN A 232 -9.53 -0.21 -6.78
N ALA A 233 -9.56 -1.46 -6.31
CA ALA A 233 -8.41 -2.13 -5.74
C ALA A 233 -7.91 -3.25 -6.66
N LEU A 234 -6.59 -3.40 -6.73
CA LEU A 234 -5.93 -4.43 -7.53
C LEU A 234 -5.46 -5.57 -6.62
N PHE A 235 -6.08 -6.74 -6.73
CA PHE A 235 -5.64 -7.96 -6.05
C PHE A 235 -4.61 -8.69 -6.91
N ASP A 236 -3.53 -9.19 -6.31
CA ASP A 236 -2.43 -9.87 -7.00
C ASP A 236 -2.75 -11.29 -7.49
N SER A 237 -3.88 -11.84 -7.03
CA SER A 237 -4.27 -13.22 -7.24
C SER A 237 -5.80 -13.34 -7.18
N SER A 238 -6.34 -13.69 -6.02
CA SER A 238 -7.77 -13.74 -5.71
C SER A 238 -8.09 -12.74 -4.59
N THR A 239 -9.36 -12.50 -4.30
CA THR A 239 -9.73 -11.60 -3.21
C THR A 239 -9.60 -12.22 -1.82
N GLY A 240 -9.44 -13.55 -1.70
CA GLY A 240 -9.44 -14.25 -0.40
C GLY A 240 -10.74 -14.12 0.40
N GLY A 241 -11.82 -13.59 -0.19
CA GLY A 241 -13.05 -13.25 0.53
C GLY A 241 -12.90 -12.09 1.51
N VAL A 242 -11.92 -11.20 1.28
CA VAL A 242 -11.67 -10.00 2.10
C VAL A 242 -12.16 -8.76 1.37
N LEU A 243 -12.39 -7.68 2.11
CA LEU A 243 -12.73 -6.39 1.52
C LEU A 243 -11.47 -5.56 1.33
N PRO A 244 -11.31 -4.87 0.19
CA PRO A 244 -10.24 -3.92 0.05
C PRO A 244 -10.43 -2.80 1.09
N ILE A 245 -9.49 -2.66 2.01
CA ILE A 245 -9.41 -1.50 2.89
C ILE A 245 -8.55 -0.45 2.19
N GLY A 246 -9.19 0.53 1.56
CA GLY A 246 -8.51 1.73 1.10
C GLY A 246 -8.09 2.58 2.30
N ALA A 247 -6.88 3.16 2.25
CA ALA A 247 -6.48 4.21 3.17
C ALA A 247 -7.25 5.51 2.82
N MET A 248 -8.55 5.59 3.13
CA MET A 248 -9.44 6.74 2.88
C MET A 248 -9.03 7.60 1.67
N ASP A 249 -9.24 7.06 0.47
CA ASP A 249 -9.22 7.88 -0.75
C ASP A 249 -10.65 8.40 -0.96
N ILE A 250 -10.97 9.53 -0.32
CA ILE A 250 -12.27 10.21 -0.46
C ILE A 250 -12.09 11.36 -1.45
N ASP A 251 -11.72 11.04 -2.68
CA ASP A 251 -11.92 11.94 -3.83
C ASP A 251 -13.29 11.70 -4.50
N ILE A 252 -14.08 10.74 -4.00
CA ILE A 252 -15.49 10.59 -4.38
C ILE A 252 -16.31 11.54 -3.51
N GLY A 253 -16.36 12.81 -3.92
CA GLY A 253 -17.04 13.89 -3.20
C GLY A 253 -18.47 13.54 -2.77
N ALA A 254 -18.89 14.11 -1.63
CA ALA A 254 -20.17 13.89 -0.93
C ALA A 254 -21.48 14.08 -1.74
N ASN A 255 -21.40 14.28 -3.06
CA ASN A 255 -22.53 14.61 -3.94
C ASN A 255 -22.93 13.48 -4.91
N SER A 256 -22.19 12.36 -4.99
CA SER A 256 -22.65 11.20 -5.76
C SER A 256 -23.40 10.25 -4.83
N GLY A 257 -24.74 10.19 -4.94
CA GLY A 257 -25.60 9.26 -4.20
C GLY A 257 -25.41 7.78 -4.56
N SER A 258 -24.21 7.35 -4.95
CA SER A 258 -23.88 5.95 -5.16
C SER A 258 -23.47 5.31 -3.83
N ILE A 259 -23.96 4.08 -3.63
CA ILE A 259 -23.75 3.22 -2.46
C ILE A 259 -22.24 2.92 -2.20
N GLN A 260 -21.36 3.37 -3.10
CA GLN A 260 -19.89 3.24 -3.06
C GLN A 260 -19.21 4.06 -1.94
N GLN A 261 -19.86 5.06 -1.33
CA GLN A 261 -19.21 5.97 -0.37
C GLN A 261 -19.05 5.44 1.07
N ASN A 262 -19.71 4.33 1.43
CA ASN A 262 -19.71 3.82 2.81
C ASN A 262 -18.92 2.51 3.00
N LEU A 263 -18.15 2.11 1.99
CA LEU A 263 -17.68 0.74 1.86
C LEU A 263 -16.24 0.47 2.33
N ILE A 264 -15.60 1.50 2.87
CA ILE A 264 -14.31 1.36 3.50
C ILE A 264 -14.53 0.60 4.82
N GLY A 265 -13.94 -0.59 4.94
CA GLY A 265 -13.66 -1.26 6.21
C GLY A 265 -12.68 -0.43 7.04
N GLY A 266 -13.07 0.80 7.36
CA GLY A 266 -12.40 1.71 8.27
C GLY A 266 -12.93 1.50 9.68
N PRO A 267 -12.26 2.08 10.69
CA PRO A 267 -12.69 1.97 12.06
C PRO A 267 -14.13 2.48 12.19
N LEU A 268 -15.08 1.57 12.41
CA LEU A 268 -16.37 1.90 12.99
C LEU A 268 -16.05 2.47 14.37
N THR A 269 -15.93 3.80 14.50
CA THR A 269 -15.66 4.47 15.77
C THR A 269 -16.83 4.19 16.72
N THR A 270 -16.70 3.12 17.48
CA THR A 270 -17.50 2.81 18.66
C THR A 270 -17.08 3.75 19.77
N THR A 271 -17.59 4.98 19.74
CA THR A 271 -17.70 5.85 20.92
C THR A 271 -18.69 6.97 20.62
N ARG A 272 -19.97 6.64 20.62
CA ARG A 272 -21.00 7.61 21.02
C ARG A 272 -22.01 6.90 21.91
N THR A 273 -21.69 6.92 23.19
CA THR A 273 -22.62 6.62 24.27
C THR A 273 -23.89 7.44 24.08
N THR A 274 -24.97 6.73 23.79
CA THR A 274 -26.37 7.00 24.14
C THR A 274 -26.73 8.43 24.60
N THR A 275 -27.48 9.14 23.77
CA THR A 275 -28.70 9.82 24.21
C THR A 275 -29.64 10.02 23.01
N PRO A 276 -30.91 9.56 23.08
CA PRO A 276 -31.87 9.80 22.01
C PRO A 276 -32.58 11.12 22.29
N GLN A 277 -32.28 12.17 21.55
CA GLN A 277 -33.27 13.21 21.30
C GLN A 277 -32.91 14.06 20.07
N ASN A 278 -33.90 14.12 19.18
CA ASN A 278 -34.05 15.07 18.09
C ASN A 278 -33.37 16.41 18.36
N GLN A 279 -32.34 16.76 17.57
CA GLN A 279 -32.14 18.15 17.15
C GLN A 279 -31.08 18.25 16.03
N SER A 280 -31.59 18.66 14.87
CA SER A 280 -30.96 19.43 13.79
C SER A 280 -29.51 19.11 13.37
N ARG A 281 -29.40 18.49 12.19
CA ARG A 281 -28.65 18.88 10.97
C ARG A 281 -27.30 19.65 10.98
N ASN A 282 -26.75 20.10 12.10
CA ASN A 282 -25.51 20.88 12.15
C ASN A 282 -24.59 20.35 13.27
N SER A 283 -23.95 19.19 13.07
CA SER A 283 -22.79 18.77 13.88
C SER A 283 -22.13 17.51 13.28
N ILE A 284 -21.69 17.61 12.02
CA ILE A 284 -20.66 16.75 11.43
C ILE A 284 -19.40 17.63 11.32
N SER A 285 -18.74 17.92 12.45
CA SER A 285 -17.60 18.84 12.48
C SER A 285 -16.44 18.44 13.38
N GLN A 286 -16.35 17.17 13.80
CA GLN A 286 -15.24 16.73 14.66
C GLN A 286 -14.38 15.58 14.12
N ILE A 287 -14.71 15.01 12.94
CA ILE A 287 -13.79 14.16 12.16
C ILE A 287 -13.43 14.81 10.80
N SER A 288 -14.13 15.87 10.41
CA SER A 288 -13.89 16.63 9.17
C SER A 288 -12.66 17.55 9.20
N ASN A 289 -11.85 17.52 10.28
CA ASN A 289 -10.56 18.21 10.33
C ASN A 289 -9.38 17.29 9.96
N LEU A 290 -9.62 16.04 9.56
CA LEU A 290 -8.68 15.34 8.69
C LEU A 290 -8.81 15.98 7.30
N SER A 291 -8.03 17.03 7.07
CA SER A 291 -7.95 17.72 5.78
C SER A 291 -7.82 16.72 4.64
N THR A 292 -8.83 16.79 3.79
CA THR A 292 -9.25 15.96 2.66
C THR A 292 -8.30 16.02 1.46
N GLU A 293 -6.98 16.13 1.67
CA GLU A 293 -6.11 16.57 0.58
C GLU A 293 -4.81 15.80 0.37
N ASP A 294 -4.47 14.74 1.12
CA ASP A 294 -3.36 13.85 0.74
C ASP A 294 -3.52 12.47 1.40
N SER A 295 -4.19 11.55 0.72
CA SER A 295 -4.13 10.11 0.97
C SER A 295 -2.72 9.62 0.62
N ILE A 296 -1.76 9.86 1.51
CA ILE A 296 -0.42 9.28 1.37
C ILE A 296 -0.58 7.76 1.33
N SER A 297 -0.33 7.17 0.16
CA SER A 297 -0.31 5.74 -0.12
C SER A 297 0.67 5.06 0.85
N GLY A 298 0.16 4.68 2.02
CA GLY A 298 0.93 3.98 3.02
C GLY A 298 0.71 2.50 2.85
N ASN A 299 1.81 1.76 2.66
CA ASN A 299 1.75 0.32 2.80
C ASN A 299 1.18 0.01 4.18
N HIS A 300 0.28 -0.96 4.26
CA HIS A 300 -0.29 -1.39 5.53
C HIS A 300 -0.61 -2.86 5.49
N THR A 301 -0.52 -3.49 6.65
CA THR A 301 -0.86 -4.90 6.83
C THR A 301 -2.07 -5.00 7.74
N ILE A 302 -3.12 -5.69 7.31
CA ILE A 302 -4.33 -5.89 8.13
C ILE A 302 -4.66 -7.37 8.20
N ARG A 303 -5.10 -7.80 9.38
CA ARG A 303 -5.65 -9.14 9.61
C ARG A 303 -7.16 -9.09 9.48
N GLN A 304 -7.71 -9.69 8.43
CA GLN A 304 -9.16 -9.74 8.19
C GLN A 304 -9.67 -11.17 8.18
N GLN A 305 -10.95 -11.35 8.48
CA GLN A 305 -11.67 -12.56 8.17
C GLN A 305 -11.76 -12.69 6.65
N GLY A 306 -11.22 -13.76 6.09
CA GLY A 306 -11.45 -14.18 4.70
C GLY A 306 -12.56 -15.21 4.62
N PHE A 307 -13.01 -15.47 3.39
CA PHE A 307 -13.90 -16.58 3.07
C PHE A 307 -13.37 -17.24 1.82
N THR A 308 -12.90 -18.48 1.98
CA THR A 308 -12.30 -19.27 0.91
C THR A 308 -13.05 -20.58 0.74
N ALA A 309 -12.67 -21.38 -0.24
CA ALA A 309 -13.17 -22.74 -0.38
C ALA A 309 -12.03 -23.71 -0.62
N ASN A 310 -12.07 -24.85 0.08
CA ASN A 310 -11.28 -25.99 -0.32
C ASN A 310 -12.02 -26.70 -1.45
N VAL A 311 -11.48 -26.62 -2.65
CA VAL A 311 -12.05 -27.27 -3.83
C VAL A 311 -11.19 -28.47 -4.18
N ASN A 312 -11.83 -29.63 -4.37
CA ASN A 312 -11.19 -30.83 -4.88
C ASN A 312 -11.96 -31.29 -6.11
N CYS A 313 -11.32 -31.32 -7.27
CA CYS A 313 -11.94 -31.71 -8.52
C CYS A 313 -11.40 -33.06 -8.98
N ASP A 314 -12.29 -34.03 -9.11
CA ASP A 314 -11.94 -35.37 -9.56
C ASP A 314 -12.61 -35.72 -10.87
N TYR A 315 -11.79 -36.23 -11.78
CA TYR A 315 -12.25 -36.87 -13.00
C TYR A 315 -12.49 -38.34 -12.73
N ASN A 316 -13.60 -38.86 -13.22
CA ASN A 316 -13.86 -40.29 -13.15
C ASN A 316 -14.63 -40.76 -14.39
N GLU A 317 -14.03 -41.70 -15.15
CA GLU A 317 -14.59 -42.28 -16.37
C GLU A 317 -15.93 -42.99 -16.15
N ASN A 318 -16.14 -43.54 -14.95
CA ASN A 318 -17.38 -44.19 -14.57
C ASN A 318 -18.51 -43.19 -14.24
N LEU A 319 -18.24 -41.87 -14.25
CA LEU A 319 -19.26 -40.83 -14.08
C LEU A 319 -20.08 -40.58 -15.36
N SER A 320 -20.04 -41.46 -16.36
CA SER A 320 -20.75 -41.29 -17.63
C SER A 320 -22.25 -40.98 -17.48
N ASN A 321 -22.86 -41.34 -16.34
CA ASN A 321 -24.27 -41.15 -16.03
C ASN A 321 -24.58 -39.91 -15.16
N PHE A 322 -23.58 -39.16 -14.68
CA PHE A 322 -23.79 -38.06 -13.72
C PHE A 322 -24.40 -36.81 -14.31
N LEU A 323 -24.18 -36.52 -15.59
CA LEU A 323 -24.85 -35.41 -16.27
C LEU A 323 -25.00 -35.75 -17.75
N VAL A 324 -26.25 -35.94 -18.19
CA VAL A 324 -26.60 -36.39 -19.54
C VAL A 324 -27.17 -35.22 -20.31
N ALA A 325 -26.57 -34.88 -21.45
CA ALA A 325 -27.03 -33.81 -22.33
C ALA A 325 -27.95 -34.39 -23.42
N ILE A 326 -29.18 -33.90 -23.48
CA ILE A 326 -30.24 -34.33 -24.40
C ILE A 326 -30.47 -33.20 -25.41
N PRO A 327 -30.05 -33.36 -26.68
CA PRO A 327 -30.32 -32.37 -27.72
C PRO A 327 -31.76 -32.43 -28.22
N GLN A 328 -32.35 -31.26 -28.43
CA GLN A 328 -33.64 -31.05 -29.08
C GLN A 328 -33.47 -29.93 -30.13
N THR A 329 -33.60 -30.26 -31.40
CA THR A 329 -33.50 -29.25 -32.47
C THR A 329 -34.71 -28.31 -32.42
N ILE A 330 -34.46 -27.00 -32.38
CA ILE A 330 -35.53 -25.99 -32.44
C ILE A 330 -35.87 -25.79 -33.91
N SER A 331 -37.10 -26.14 -34.29
CA SER A 331 -37.63 -25.84 -35.61
C SER A 331 -38.21 -24.42 -35.60
N PHE A 332 -37.67 -23.54 -36.44
CA PHE A 332 -38.27 -22.23 -36.67
C PHE A 332 -39.46 -22.38 -37.61
N PRO A 333 -40.62 -21.75 -37.31
CA PRO A 333 -41.70 -21.68 -38.28
C PRO A 333 -41.18 -20.94 -39.51
N THR A 334 -41.25 -21.61 -40.66
CA THR A 334 -40.78 -21.11 -41.96
C THR A 334 -41.52 -19.84 -42.34
N SER A 335 -41.00 -18.67 -41.97
CA SER A 335 -41.38 -17.43 -42.64
C SER A 335 -40.61 -17.37 -43.97
N ASN A 336 -41.31 -17.03 -45.05
CA ASN A 336 -40.81 -17.05 -46.43
C ASN A 336 -39.61 -16.13 -46.74
N GLN A 337 -38.95 -15.56 -45.73
CA GLN A 337 -37.77 -14.73 -45.89
C GLN A 337 -36.89 -14.86 -44.64
N THR A 338 -35.78 -15.59 -44.75
CA THR A 338 -34.40 -15.10 -44.48
C THR A 338 -33.41 -16.26 -44.36
N ASN A 339 -32.24 -16.06 -44.97
CA ASN A 339 -31.11 -16.99 -45.10
C ASN A 339 -30.38 -17.28 -43.77
N PHE A 340 -31.07 -17.59 -42.69
CA PHE A 340 -30.41 -18.05 -41.46
C PHE A 340 -30.09 -19.55 -41.59
N ASN A 341 -28.88 -19.84 -42.06
CA ASN A 341 -28.37 -21.20 -42.25
C ASN A 341 -27.93 -21.88 -40.92
N THR A 342 -28.29 -21.31 -39.78
CA THR A 342 -27.89 -21.76 -38.43
C THR A 342 -29.07 -22.43 -37.72
N SER A 343 -29.01 -23.75 -37.54
CA SER A 343 -29.96 -24.49 -36.70
C SER A 343 -29.66 -24.24 -35.23
N LEU A 344 -30.66 -23.78 -34.47
CA LEU A 344 -30.54 -23.74 -33.01
C LEU A 344 -30.88 -25.10 -32.41
N THR A 345 -30.08 -25.53 -31.44
CA THR A 345 -30.30 -26.74 -30.65
C THR A 345 -30.54 -26.33 -29.20
N LYS A 346 -31.66 -26.78 -28.64
CA LYS A 346 -31.93 -26.75 -27.22
C LYS A 346 -31.29 -27.97 -26.57
N TRP A 347 -30.54 -27.77 -25.50
CA TRP A 347 -29.87 -28.79 -24.73
C TRP A 347 -30.51 -28.85 -23.35
N SER A 348 -31.11 -30.00 -23.02
CA SER A 348 -31.58 -30.30 -21.68
C SER A 348 -30.56 -31.17 -20.96
N PHE A 349 -30.36 -30.96 -19.67
CA PHE A 349 -29.37 -31.71 -18.89
C PHE A 349 -30.01 -32.37 -17.69
N ASP A 350 -29.80 -33.68 -17.56
CA ASP A 350 -30.22 -34.42 -16.36
C ASP A 350 -28.99 -34.87 -15.58
N ALA A 351 -28.88 -34.37 -14.35
CA ALA A 351 -27.83 -34.72 -13.42
C ALA A 351 -28.28 -35.83 -12.48
N HIS A 352 -27.41 -36.82 -12.24
CA HIS A 352 -27.59 -37.84 -11.22
C HIS A 352 -26.58 -37.58 -10.11
N CYS A 353 -27.05 -37.21 -8.93
CA CYS A 353 -26.21 -36.93 -7.78
C CYS A 353 -25.72 -38.22 -7.12
N PRO A 354 -24.59 -38.20 -6.38
CA PRO A 354 -24.03 -39.40 -5.75
C PRO A 354 -24.97 -40.08 -4.75
N ASN A 355 -25.93 -39.32 -4.20
CA ASN A 355 -26.97 -39.79 -3.30
C ASN A 355 -28.15 -40.48 -4.03
N GLY A 356 -28.14 -40.50 -5.36
CA GLY A 356 -29.20 -41.07 -6.20
C GLY A 356 -30.26 -40.07 -6.68
N ASP A 357 -30.21 -38.80 -6.22
CA ASP A 357 -31.15 -37.78 -6.66
C ASP A 357 -30.96 -37.43 -8.14
N LYS A 358 -32.07 -37.16 -8.83
CA LYS A 358 -32.05 -36.65 -10.20
C LYS A 358 -32.41 -35.17 -10.19
N ILE A 359 -31.52 -34.34 -10.73
CA ILE A 359 -31.70 -32.90 -10.82
C ILE A 359 -31.66 -32.51 -12.30
N SER A 360 -32.76 -31.94 -12.81
CA SER A 360 -32.77 -31.36 -14.15
C SER A 360 -32.13 -29.97 -14.10
N ALA A 361 -31.08 -29.75 -14.89
CA ALA A 361 -30.43 -28.45 -15.01
C ALA A 361 -31.21 -27.55 -15.97
N ASN A 362 -30.89 -26.26 -15.98
CA ASN A 362 -31.51 -25.32 -16.91
C ASN A 362 -31.19 -25.69 -18.35
N ASP A 363 -32.19 -25.55 -19.22
CA ASP A 363 -32.03 -25.71 -20.65
C ASP A 363 -31.12 -24.63 -21.22
N VAL A 364 -30.29 -25.01 -22.20
CA VAL A 364 -29.38 -24.10 -22.89
C VAL A 364 -29.70 -24.12 -24.38
N ILE A 365 -29.66 -22.97 -25.05
CA ILE A 365 -29.89 -22.87 -26.50
C ILE A 365 -28.57 -22.45 -27.17
N THR A 366 -28.10 -23.22 -28.15
CA THR A 366 -26.88 -22.90 -28.91
C THR A 366 -27.12 -23.04 -30.42
N ALA A 367 -26.34 -22.32 -31.23
CA ALA A 367 -26.29 -22.50 -32.70
C ALA A 367 -25.23 -23.54 -33.12
N ILE A 368 -24.60 -24.21 -32.15
CA ILE A 368 -23.58 -25.23 -32.39
C ILE A 368 -24.30 -26.46 -32.92
N ALA A 369 -24.23 -26.66 -34.24
CA ALA A 369 -24.63 -27.90 -34.88
C ALA A 369 -23.64 -28.99 -34.48
N ALA A 370 -24.14 -30.20 -34.20
CA ALA A 370 -23.32 -31.38 -33.96
C ALA A 370 -22.38 -31.62 -35.16
N GLY A 371 -21.15 -31.14 -35.11
CA GLY A 371 -20.13 -31.38 -36.13
C GLY A 371 -19.42 -30.18 -36.79
N ALA A 372 -19.70 -28.91 -36.47
CA ALA A 372 -19.01 -27.77 -37.08
C ALA A 372 -18.05 -27.04 -36.11
N HIS A 373 -16.81 -26.80 -36.56
CA HIS A 373 -15.74 -26.22 -35.75
C HIS A 373 -16.02 -24.75 -35.41
N GLY A 374 -16.19 -24.47 -34.12
CA GLY A 374 -16.26 -23.10 -33.59
C GLY A 374 -17.36 -22.97 -32.54
N GLY A 375 -17.03 -23.27 -31.29
CA GLY A 375 -17.96 -23.15 -30.16
C GLY A 375 -18.13 -24.41 -29.34
N GLY A 376 -18.50 -24.25 -28.07
CA GLY A 376 -18.77 -25.39 -27.20
C GLY A 376 -19.82 -25.14 -26.13
N LEU A 377 -20.29 -26.24 -25.55
CA LEU A 377 -21.31 -26.27 -24.52
C LEU A 377 -20.68 -26.65 -23.18
N VAL A 378 -20.97 -25.91 -22.12
CA VAL A 378 -20.63 -26.30 -20.74
C VAL A 378 -21.85 -26.13 -19.86
N SER A 379 -22.16 -27.15 -19.06
CA SER A 379 -23.22 -27.10 -18.06
C SER A 379 -22.75 -27.69 -16.74
N VAL A 380 -23.25 -27.12 -15.65
CA VAL A 380 -22.89 -27.46 -14.27
C VAL A 380 -24.16 -27.52 -13.43
N THR A 381 -24.26 -28.56 -12.60
CA THR A 381 -25.32 -28.72 -11.60
C THR A 381 -24.72 -28.89 -10.22
N VAL A 382 -25.38 -28.31 -9.21
CA VAL A 382 -25.03 -28.48 -7.79
C VAL A 382 -25.85 -29.61 -7.19
N CYS A 383 -25.17 -30.59 -6.61
CA CYS A 383 -25.74 -31.67 -5.83
C CYS A 383 -25.57 -31.37 -4.34
N HIS A 384 -26.64 -31.00 -3.66
CA HIS A 384 -26.62 -30.75 -2.22
C HIS A 384 -26.45 -32.07 -1.44
N ASP A 385 -25.20 -32.44 -1.11
CA ASP A 385 -24.94 -33.54 -0.17
C ASP A 385 -25.36 -33.14 1.26
N GLN A 386 -25.98 -34.06 2.02
CA GLN A 386 -26.40 -33.83 3.41
C GLN A 386 -25.24 -33.90 4.42
N ASP A 387 -24.05 -34.32 3.99
CA ASP A 387 -22.88 -34.44 4.86
C ASP A 387 -22.02 -33.19 4.73
N ILE A 388 -21.84 -32.45 5.83
CA ILE A 388 -21.35 -31.06 5.94
C ILE A 388 -19.90 -30.86 5.43
N LYS A 389 -19.29 -31.89 4.84
CA LYS A 389 -17.90 -31.90 4.35
C LYS A 389 -17.70 -31.26 2.97
N GLY A 390 -18.77 -30.87 2.27
CA GLY A 390 -18.70 -30.10 1.03
C GLY A 390 -19.86 -30.41 0.08
N VAL A 391 -20.05 -29.55 -0.92
CA VAL A 391 -21.10 -29.73 -1.95
C VAL A 391 -20.45 -30.15 -3.25
N LYS A 392 -21.01 -31.16 -3.93
CA LYS A 392 -20.47 -31.68 -5.19
C LYS A 392 -21.16 -31.01 -6.37
N SER A 393 -20.38 -30.68 -7.39
CA SER A 393 -20.92 -30.12 -8.63
C SER A 393 -20.43 -30.92 -9.83
N ALA A 394 -21.36 -31.55 -10.54
CA ALA A 394 -21.07 -32.31 -11.76
C ALA A 394 -21.10 -31.37 -12.97
N GLY A 395 -20.06 -31.43 -13.80
CA GLY A 395 -19.97 -30.70 -15.07
C GLY A 395 -19.98 -31.63 -16.28
N ASN A 396 -20.61 -31.20 -17.38
CA ASN A 396 -20.51 -31.86 -18.68
C ASN A 396 -20.31 -30.83 -19.79
N HIS A 397 -19.62 -31.27 -20.84
CA HIS A 397 -19.21 -30.44 -21.97
C HIS A 397 -19.39 -31.19 -23.29
N ARG A 398 -19.64 -30.45 -24.37
CA ARG A 398 -19.79 -31.05 -25.70
C ARG A 398 -19.35 -30.11 -26.81
N GLU A 399 -18.52 -30.64 -27.71
CA GLU A 399 -17.93 -29.99 -28.90
C GLU A 399 -17.18 -28.68 -28.60
N GLY A 400 -16.02 -28.42 -29.19
CA GLY A 400 -15.19 -27.23 -28.88
C GLY A 400 -14.48 -27.18 -27.52
N TYR A 401 -15.07 -27.73 -26.45
CA TYR A 401 -14.44 -27.84 -25.12
C TYR A 401 -14.08 -29.27 -24.73
N GLY A 402 -13.97 -30.20 -25.69
CA GLY A 402 -13.80 -31.65 -25.48
C GLY A 402 -12.73 -32.08 -24.45
N TYR A 403 -11.74 -31.22 -24.19
CA TYR A 403 -10.71 -31.40 -23.18
C TYR A 403 -11.24 -31.30 -21.73
N LEU A 404 -12.36 -30.60 -21.48
CA LEU A 404 -13.02 -30.44 -20.18
C LEU A 404 -13.75 -31.70 -19.72
N ARG A 405 -13.10 -32.86 -19.66
CA ARG A 405 -13.72 -34.16 -19.29
C ARG A 405 -14.73 -34.04 -18.13
N LYS A 406 -15.78 -34.88 -18.13
CA LYS A 406 -16.80 -34.91 -17.07
C LYS A 406 -16.14 -34.97 -15.68
N THR A 407 -16.28 -33.90 -14.91
CA THR A 407 -15.57 -33.69 -13.64
C THR A 407 -16.58 -33.42 -12.53
N VAL A 408 -16.28 -33.92 -11.34
CA VAL A 408 -17.04 -33.61 -10.11
C VAL A 408 -16.13 -32.83 -9.18
N CYS A 409 -16.52 -31.59 -8.86
CA CYS A 409 -15.80 -30.76 -7.92
C CYS A 409 -16.54 -30.73 -6.57
N THR A 410 -15.84 -31.06 -5.50
CA THR A 410 -16.32 -30.89 -4.12
C THR A 410 -15.85 -29.53 -3.62
N ILE A 411 -16.77 -28.61 -3.37
CA ILE A 411 -16.50 -27.26 -2.88
C ILE A 411 -16.88 -27.21 -1.40
N ALA A 412 -15.88 -27.03 -0.53
CA ALA A 412 -16.06 -26.94 0.92
C ALA A 412 -15.66 -25.55 1.43
N PRO A 413 -16.62 -24.64 1.68
CA PRO A 413 -16.30 -23.30 2.15
C PRO A 413 -15.66 -23.26 3.54
N ARG A 414 -14.79 -22.29 3.75
CA ARG A 414 -14.03 -22.08 4.98
C ARG A 414 -13.94 -20.61 5.32
N LEU A 415 -14.11 -20.31 6.60
CA LEU A 415 -13.74 -19.02 7.16
C LEU A 415 -12.24 -19.04 7.43
N THR A 416 -11.53 -18.03 6.97
CA THR A 416 -10.09 -17.88 7.19
C THR A 416 -9.79 -16.60 7.93
N ILE A 417 -8.63 -16.53 8.57
CA ILE A 417 -8.06 -15.29 9.04
C ILE A 417 -6.81 -15.06 8.20
N LEU A 418 -6.80 -13.97 7.45
CA LEU A 418 -5.78 -13.65 6.47
C LEU A 418 -5.02 -12.41 6.92
N GLU A 419 -3.71 -12.45 6.84
CA GLU A 419 -2.85 -11.27 6.91
C GLU A 419 -2.63 -10.77 5.48
N ILE A 420 -3.04 -9.53 5.24
CA ILE A 420 -3.13 -8.93 3.92
C ILE A 420 -2.21 -7.73 3.90
N GLU A 421 -1.36 -7.67 2.88
CA GLU A 421 -0.47 -6.55 2.63
C GLU A 421 -1.08 -5.65 1.55
N TYR A 422 -1.47 -4.46 1.96
CA TYR A 422 -1.97 -3.40 1.10
C TYR A 422 -0.78 -2.56 0.64
N THR A 423 -0.36 -2.75 -0.60
CA THR A 423 0.69 -1.95 -1.27
C THR A 423 0.08 -1.27 -2.50
N GLU A 424 0.82 -1.19 -3.62
CA GLU A 424 0.24 -0.83 -4.93
C GLU A 424 -0.79 -1.88 -5.39
N SER A 425 -0.56 -3.14 -5.03
CA SER A 425 -1.53 -4.22 -5.15
C SER A 425 -1.79 -4.85 -3.78
N ILE A 426 -3.00 -5.34 -3.56
CA ILE A 426 -3.39 -6.13 -2.40
C ILE A 426 -2.81 -7.53 -2.56
N LYS A 427 -1.99 -7.94 -1.59
CA LYS A 427 -1.35 -9.26 -1.57
C LYS A 427 -1.81 -10.06 -0.36
N LEU A 428 -2.13 -11.32 -0.60
CA LEU A 428 -2.47 -12.25 0.46
C LEU A 428 -1.19 -12.84 1.03
N SER A 429 -0.63 -12.18 2.04
CA SER A 429 0.66 -12.54 2.63
C SER A 429 0.62 -13.89 3.33
N LYS A 430 -0.38 -14.11 4.20
CA LYS A 430 -0.43 -15.33 5.03
C LYS A 430 -1.82 -15.72 5.49
N VAL A 431 -2.10 -17.02 5.47
CA VAL A 431 -3.25 -17.61 6.18
C VAL A 431 -2.85 -17.89 7.63
N LEU A 432 -3.44 -17.16 8.57
CA LEU A 432 -3.17 -17.29 10.01
C LEU A 432 -4.01 -18.38 10.66
N GLY A 433 -5.20 -18.65 10.12
CA GLY A 433 -6.10 -19.69 10.60
C GLY A 433 -7.17 -20.02 9.59
N SER A 434 -7.70 -21.24 9.66
CA SER A 434 -8.80 -21.70 8.83
C SER A 434 -9.74 -22.57 9.66
N THR A 435 -11.02 -22.24 9.63
CA THR A 435 -12.08 -23.01 10.29
C THR A 435 -13.13 -23.38 9.26
N SER A 436 -13.64 -24.61 9.34
CA SER A 436 -14.81 -25.02 8.56
C SER A 436 -15.96 -24.06 8.85
N SER A 437 -16.74 -23.74 7.81
CA SER A 437 -17.92 -22.90 7.95
C SER A 437 -18.87 -23.52 9.00
N PRO A 438 -19.32 -22.76 10.03
CA PRO A 438 -20.20 -23.30 11.07
C PRO A 438 -21.53 -23.76 10.46
N GLN A 439 -22.23 -24.70 11.10
CA GLN A 439 -23.51 -25.21 10.59
C GLN A 439 -24.56 -24.10 10.37
N SER A 440 -24.50 -23.02 11.16
CA SER A 440 -25.30 -21.80 10.99
C SER A 440 -25.13 -21.13 9.62
N SER A 441 -24.00 -21.34 8.95
CA SER A 441 -23.66 -20.77 7.64
C SER A 441 -23.97 -21.70 6.45
N GLN A 442 -24.74 -22.76 6.66
CA GLN A 442 -25.16 -23.68 5.58
C GLN A 442 -25.97 -22.95 4.50
N THR A 443 -26.83 -22.01 4.90
CA THR A 443 -27.59 -21.17 3.96
C THR A 443 -26.67 -20.35 3.08
N LEU A 444 -25.68 -19.68 3.68
CA LEU A 444 -24.66 -18.92 2.98
C LEU A 444 -23.89 -19.81 1.99
N THR A 445 -23.48 -21.01 2.41
CA THR A 445 -22.82 -22.01 1.56
C THR A 445 -23.68 -22.38 0.35
N ASN A 446 -24.96 -22.68 0.55
CA ASN A 446 -25.89 -23.03 -0.53
C ASN A 446 -26.10 -21.87 -1.51
N GLN A 447 -26.18 -20.65 -1.00
CA GLN A 447 -26.31 -19.45 -1.81
C GLN A 447 -25.04 -19.18 -2.65
N PHE A 448 -23.85 -19.33 -2.07
CA PHE A 448 -22.59 -19.21 -2.80
C PHE A 448 -22.52 -20.16 -4.00
N LEU A 449 -22.89 -21.42 -3.79
CA LEU A 449 -22.83 -22.44 -4.84
C LEU A 449 -23.88 -22.19 -5.91
N SER A 450 -25.06 -21.72 -5.52
CA SER A 450 -26.12 -21.31 -6.45
C SER A 450 -25.67 -20.14 -7.33
N ILE A 451 -24.89 -19.19 -6.78
CA ILE A 451 -24.29 -18.08 -7.54
C ILE A 451 -23.25 -18.61 -8.53
N ILE A 452 -22.37 -19.51 -8.10
CA ILE A 452 -21.37 -20.13 -8.99
C ILE A 452 -22.05 -20.90 -10.13
N GLN A 453 -23.06 -21.71 -9.81
CA GLN A 453 -23.85 -22.44 -10.81
C GLN A 453 -24.52 -21.49 -11.79
N ALA A 454 -25.22 -20.46 -11.28
CA ALA A 454 -25.87 -19.46 -12.12
C ALA A 454 -24.85 -18.70 -12.99
N GLY A 455 -23.64 -18.46 -12.48
CA GLY A 455 -22.57 -17.80 -13.23
C GLY A 455 -22.06 -18.64 -14.39
N ILE A 456 -21.88 -19.95 -14.20
CA ILE A 456 -21.46 -20.86 -15.27
C ILE A 456 -22.58 -21.05 -16.28
N SER A 457 -23.81 -21.35 -15.82
CA SER A 457 -24.96 -21.52 -16.72
C SER A 457 -25.29 -20.24 -17.49
N GLY A 458 -25.14 -19.07 -16.86
CA GLY A 458 -25.34 -17.76 -17.48
C GLY A 458 -24.18 -17.30 -18.36
N SER A 459 -23.02 -17.97 -18.31
CA SER A 459 -21.85 -17.65 -19.16
C SER A 459 -21.94 -18.21 -20.58
N GLN A 460 -23.00 -18.96 -20.87
CA GLN A 460 -23.22 -19.57 -22.17
C GLN A 460 -23.94 -18.60 -23.11
N ASP A 461 -23.31 -18.35 -24.26
CA ASP A 461 -23.92 -17.68 -25.40
C ASP A 461 -24.24 -18.70 -26.50
N ILE A 462 -24.85 -18.23 -27.59
CA ILE A 462 -25.26 -19.02 -28.76
C ILE A 462 -24.08 -19.78 -29.37
N TYR A 463 -22.87 -19.24 -29.29
CA TYR A 463 -21.67 -19.80 -29.91
C TYR A 463 -20.60 -20.26 -28.92
N THR A 464 -20.46 -19.60 -27.77
CA THR A 464 -19.32 -19.84 -26.88
C THR A 464 -19.76 -19.88 -25.42
N ASN A 465 -18.83 -20.26 -24.55
CA ASN A 465 -19.04 -20.27 -23.12
C ASN A 465 -17.85 -19.59 -22.45
N THR A 466 -18.07 -18.45 -21.79
CA THR A 466 -16.97 -17.66 -21.20
C THR A 466 -16.19 -18.46 -20.14
N PHE A 467 -16.88 -19.34 -19.40
CA PHE A 467 -16.21 -20.26 -18.47
C PHE A 467 -15.31 -21.24 -19.24
N GLY A 468 -15.84 -21.91 -20.26
CA GLY A 468 -15.08 -22.83 -21.11
C GLY A 468 -13.87 -22.16 -21.76
N ASP A 469 -14.07 -20.99 -22.38
CA ASP A 469 -13.02 -20.19 -23.00
C ASP A 469 -11.96 -19.72 -21.98
N GLY A 470 -12.39 -19.35 -20.77
CA GLY A 470 -11.50 -18.98 -19.67
C GLY A 470 -10.57 -20.13 -19.27
N ILE A 471 -11.13 -21.33 -19.06
CA ILE A 471 -10.32 -22.53 -18.75
C ILE A 471 -9.43 -22.90 -19.94
N ARG A 472 -9.94 -22.80 -21.17
CA ARG A 472 -9.14 -23.05 -22.39
C ARG A 472 -7.94 -22.13 -22.47
N SER A 473 -8.14 -20.84 -22.21
CA SER A 473 -7.08 -19.82 -22.24
C SER A 473 -5.97 -20.15 -21.25
N ILE A 474 -6.33 -20.54 -20.02
CA ILE A 474 -5.34 -20.93 -19.00
C ILE A 474 -4.62 -22.19 -19.45
N TYR A 475 -5.37 -23.25 -19.81
CA TYR A 475 -4.81 -24.55 -20.16
C TYR A 475 -3.85 -24.45 -21.37
N SER A 476 -4.23 -23.75 -22.43
CA SER A 476 -3.41 -23.52 -23.62
C SER A 476 -2.15 -22.68 -23.38
N THR A 477 -2.06 -21.96 -22.26
CA THR A 477 -0.83 -21.25 -21.88
C THR A 477 0.26 -22.23 -21.42
N PHE A 478 -0.12 -23.39 -20.88
CA PHE A 478 0.81 -24.37 -20.30
C PHE A 478 0.96 -25.65 -21.13
N GLU A 479 -0.04 -25.97 -21.97
CA GLU A 479 -0.03 -27.11 -22.89
C GLU A 479 -0.05 -26.62 -24.34
N SER A 480 0.80 -27.21 -25.20
CA SER A 480 0.89 -26.84 -26.62
C SER A 480 -0.44 -27.05 -27.35
N GLU A 481 -0.81 -26.14 -28.26
CA GLU A 481 -2.03 -26.21 -29.07
C GLU A 481 -2.21 -27.54 -29.83
N GLN A 482 -1.12 -28.26 -30.12
CA GLN A 482 -1.20 -29.60 -30.74
C GLN A 482 -1.95 -30.62 -29.87
N ASN A 483 -1.84 -30.54 -28.54
CA ASN A 483 -2.56 -31.43 -27.60
C ASN A 483 -4.02 -31.01 -27.35
N LEU A 484 -4.45 -29.81 -27.79
CA LEU A 484 -5.85 -29.37 -27.65
C LEU A 484 -6.76 -29.91 -28.75
N ASN A 485 -6.21 -30.16 -29.95
CA ASN A 485 -6.94 -30.70 -31.10
C ASN A 485 -6.88 -32.23 -31.16
N ASP A 486 -5.78 -32.82 -30.68
CA ASP A 486 -5.67 -34.27 -30.55
C ASP A 486 -6.49 -34.76 -29.34
N ARG A 487 -7.45 -35.65 -29.61
CA ARG A 487 -8.28 -36.34 -28.60
C ARG A 487 -7.48 -37.24 -27.63
N LEU A 488 -6.16 -37.13 -27.62
CA LEU A 488 -5.21 -37.95 -26.88
C LEU A 488 -4.98 -37.33 -25.49
N THR A 489 -5.71 -37.86 -24.51
CA THR A 489 -5.47 -37.73 -23.05
C THR A 489 -5.00 -36.36 -22.56
N PRO A 490 -5.92 -35.40 -22.35
CA PRO A 490 -5.56 -34.14 -21.68
C PRO A 490 -4.90 -34.44 -20.32
N ASN A 491 -3.90 -33.64 -19.96
CA ASN A 491 -3.29 -33.67 -18.63
C ASN A 491 -4.33 -33.33 -17.56
N GLN A 492 -4.99 -34.37 -17.04
CA GLN A 492 -6.12 -34.23 -16.13
C GLN A 492 -5.72 -33.62 -14.79
N THR A 493 -4.49 -33.88 -14.32
CA THR A 493 -3.98 -33.29 -13.08
C THR A 493 -3.89 -31.78 -13.18
N LEU A 494 -3.34 -31.26 -14.29
CA LEU A 494 -3.27 -29.82 -14.54
C LEU A 494 -4.69 -29.22 -14.65
N LEU A 495 -5.59 -29.89 -15.36
CA LEU A 495 -6.95 -29.40 -15.53
C LEU A 495 -7.71 -29.35 -14.20
N ASN A 496 -7.59 -30.39 -13.37
CA ASN A 496 -8.19 -30.41 -12.03
C ASN A 496 -7.64 -29.26 -11.18
N GLN A 497 -6.32 -29.04 -11.18
CA GLN A 497 -5.70 -27.92 -10.47
C GLN A 497 -6.23 -26.55 -10.93
N ILE A 498 -6.38 -26.34 -12.25
CA ILE A 498 -6.97 -25.12 -12.81
C ILE A 498 -8.41 -24.95 -12.31
N MET A 499 -9.22 -25.99 -12.39
CA MET A 499 -10.63 -25.96 -11.98
C MET A 499 -10.79 -25.71 -10.48
N GLU A 500 -9.98 -26.34 -9.65
CA GLU A 500 -9.95 -26.13 -8.20
C GLU A 500 -9.69 -24.68 -7.85
N LYS A 501 -8.65 -24.09 -8.45
CA LYS A 501 -8.24 -22.70 -8.20
C LYS A 501 -9.20 -21.69 -8.80
N TYR A 502 -9.80 -22.02 -9.95
CA TYR A 502 -10.83 -21.23 -10.56
C TYR A 502 -12.06 -21.12 -9.65
N PHE A 503 -12.60 -22.24 -9.17
CA PHE A 503 -13.75 -22.23 -8.26
C PHE A 503 -13.43 -21.62 -6.89
N GLN A 504 -12.22 -21.83 -6.38
CA GLN A 504 -11.74 -21.15 -5.17
C GLN A 504 -11.80 -19.63 -5.35
N GLY A 505 -11.28 -19.11 -6.47
CA GLY A 505 -11.27 -17.66 -6.76
C GLY A 505 -12.67 -17.07 -6.90
N GLN A 506 -13.60 -17.82 -7.51
CA GLN A 506 -15.00 -17.42 -7.58
C GLN A 506 -15.65 -17.34 -6.20
N ALA A 507 -15.47 -18.36 -5.35
CA ALA A 507 -16.02 -18.36 -3.99
C ALA A 507 -15.51 -17.18 -3.15
N GLU A 508 -14.21 -16.91 -3.26
CA GLU A 508 -13.56 -15.77 -2.60
C GLU A 508 -14.14 -14.44 -3.09
N PHE A 509 -14.26 -14.25 -4.42
CA PHE A 509 -14.82 -13.02 -4.99
C PHE A 509 -16.28 -12.78 -4.57
N VAL A 510 -17.14 -13.81 -4.63
CA VAL A 510 -18.54 -13.66 -4.21
C VAL A 510 -18.62 -13.21 -2.77
N ALA A 511 -17.73 -13.71 -1.89
CA ALA A 511 -17.74 -13.32 -0.49
C ALA A 511 -17.29 -11.88 -0.28
N SER A 512 -16.25 -11.44 -0.99
CA SER A 512 -15.85 -10.03 -1.04
C SER A 512 -16.97 -9.13 -1.55
N TYR A 513 -17.66 -9.56 -2.61
CA TYR A 513 -18.80 -8.82 -3.17
C TYR A 513 -19.98 -8.74 -2.19
N LEU A 514 -20.29 -9.81 -1.46
CA LEU A 514 -21.36 -9.82 -0.46
C LEU A 514 -21.03 -8.91 0.72
N LYS A 515 -19.80 -9.01 1.25
CA LYS A 515 -19.32 -8.08 2.29
C LYS A 515 -19.42 -6.64 1.80
N SER A 516 -19.11 -6.40 0.52
CA SER A 516 -19.14 -5.07 -0.08
C SER A 516 -20.58 -4.57 -0.21
N SER A 517 -21.46 -5.39 -0.76
CA SER A 517 -22.87 -5.02 -0.92
C SER A 517 -23.57 -4.77 0.42
N LEU A 518 -23.12 -5.43 1.50
CA LEU A 518 -23.79 -5.37 2.79
C LEU A 518 -23.20 -4.34 3.75
N SER A 519 -21.92 -3.95 3.67
CA SER A 519 -21.29 -3.09 4.70
C SER A 519 -21.95 -1.71 4.87
N GLY A 520 -22.62 -1.20 3.84
CA GLY A 520 -23.41 0.04 3.91
C GLY A 520 -24.76 -0.11 4.64
N SER A 521 -25.16 -1.31 5.03
CA SER A 521 -26.47 -1.58 5.64
C SER A 521 -26.54 -1.06 7.09
N PRO A 522 -27.59 -0.29 7.45
CA PRO A 522 -27.75 0.26 8.80
C PRO A 522 -27.91 -0.81 9.89
N ASP A 523 -28.35 -2.02 9.53
CA ASP A 523 -28.55 -3.13 10.47
C ASP A 523 -27.24 -3.74 10.99
N ILE A 524 -26.13 -3.58 10.26
CA ILE A 524 -24.81 -4.13 10.64
C ILE A 524 -24.22 -3.42 11.87
N ARG A 525 -24.69 -2.20 12.18
CA ARG A 525 -24.22 -1.44 13.34
C ARG A 525 -24.65 -2.03 14.69
N LYS A 526 -25.49 -3.07 14.69
CA LYS A 526 -25.81 -3.86 15.88
C LYS A 526 -24.64 -4.83 16.09
N GLY A 527 -23.86 -4.63 17.15
CA GLY A 527 -22.54 -5.26 17.36
C GLY A 527 -22.46 -6.80 17.38
N SER A 528 -23.57 -7.51 17.20
CA SER A 528 -23.58 -8.97 17.03
C SER A 528 -23.14 -9.44 15.63
N MET A 529 -23.16 -8.56 14.61
CA MET A 529 -22.73 -8.90 13.23
C MET A 529 -21.29 -8.46 12.92
N THR A 530 -20.55 -7.98 13.90
CA THR A 530 -19.23 -7.38 13.71
C THR A 530 -18.14 -8.14 14.45
N LYS A 531 -16.96 -8.23 13.83
CA LYS A 531 -15.75 -8.80 14.42
C LYS A 531 -14.63 -7.76 14.40
N LEU A 532 -13.82 -7.75 15.45
CA LEU A 532 -12.63 -6.88 15.51
C LEU A 532 -11.57 -7.37 14.53
N TYR A 533 -11.03 -6.45 13.74
CA TYR A 533 -9.83 -6.65 12.94
C TYR A 533 -8.71 -5.74 13.44
N GLY A 534 -7.47 -6.16 13.21
CA GLY A 534 -6.28 -5.45 13.66
C GLY A 534 -5.15 -5.50 12.65
N GLY A 535 -4.28 -4.52 12.67
CA GLY A 535 -3.20 -4.41 11.71
C GLY A 535 -2.16 -3.35 12.08
N GLU A 536 -1.20 -3.19 11.20
CA GLU A 536 -0.17 -2.16 11.25
C GLU A 536 -0.22 -1.34 9.97
N TRP A 537 -0.31 -0.02 10.10
CA TRP A 537 -0.17 0.90 9.01
C TRP A 537 1.21 1.54 9.08
N TYR A 538 1.89 1.66 7.94
CA TYR A 538 3.18 2.32 7.80
C TYR A 538 3.04 3.66 7.06
N PRO A 539 2.37 4.69 7.61
CA PRO A 539 2.32 6.00 6.97
C PRO A 539 3.72 6.60 6.81
N THR A 540 3.96 7.16 5.63
CA THR A 540 5.17 7.94 5.37
C THR A 540 5.03 9.32 6.01
N ARG A 541 5.88 9.64 6.98
CA ARG A 541 5.95 10.94 7.67
C ARG A 541 7.31 11.60 7.45
N MET A 542 7.39 12.89 7.71
CA MET A 542 8.70 13.55 7.83
C MET A 542 9.22 13.36 9.25
N GLY A 543 10.52 13.15 9.38
CA GLY A 543 11.16 12.99 10.68
C GLY A 543 12.62 12.62 10.56
N TRP A 544 13.18 12.06 11.61
CA TRP A 544 14.55 11.54 11.63
C TRP A 544 14.54 10.07 12.02
N ASP A 545 15.15 9.25 11.18
CA ASP A 545 15.38 7.83 11.41
C ASP A 545 16.73 7.45 10.78
N GLN A 546 17.53 6.71 11.55
CA GLN A 546 18.78 6.10 11.08
C GLN A 546 18.77 4.57 11.23
N GLY A 547 17.70 3.99 11.81
CA GLY A 547 17.69 2.64 12.37
C GLY A 547 17.08 1.55 11.48
N THR A 548 16.47 1.88 10.34
CA THR A 548 15.77 0.89 9.51
C THR A 548 16.51 0.56 8.21
N SER A 549 16.47 -0.72 7.81
CA SER A 549 17.31 -1.38 6.77
C SER A 549 17.30 -0.71 5.38
N LEU A 550 16.27 0.07 5.04
CA LEU A 550 16.24 0.86 3.80
C LEU A 550 17.14 2.11 3.82
N SER A 551 17.73 2.45 4.97
CA SER A 551 18.43 3.72 5.19
C SER A 551 19.92 3.57 5.52
N GLN A 552 20.57 2.50 5.06
CA GLN A 552 22.02 2.30 5.28
C GLN A 552 22.87 3.49 4.78
N HIS A 553 22.38 4.24 3.78
CA HIS A 553 22.97 5.50 3.32
C HIS A 553 22.74 6.69 4.28
N SER A 554 21.63 6.73 5.02
CA SER A 554 21.30 7.81 5.97
C SER A 554 22.30 7.87 7.13
N PHE A 555 22.67 6.71 7.69
CA PHE A 555 23.66 6.61 8.76
C PHE A 555 25.01 7.23 8.35
N ALA A 556 25.55 6.80 7.20
CA ALA A 556 26.82 7.32 6.68
C ALA A 556 26.79 8.84 6.47
N THR A 557 25.69 9.38 5.92
CA THR A 557 25.58 10.83 5.68
C THR A 557 25.55 11.65 6.97
N SER A 558 24.86 11.18 7.99
CA SER A 558 24.80 11.86 9.30
C SER A 558 26.12 11.76 10.06
N THR A 559 26.82 10.63 10.01
CA THR A 559 28.15 10.50 10.62
C THR A 559 29.17 11.42 9.95
N ILE A 560 29.16 11.51 8.62
CA ILE A 560 30.03 12.43 7.86
C ILE A 560 29.73 13.89 8.23
N ALA A 561 28.45 14.24 8.38
CA ALA A 561 28.02 15.58 8.78
C ALA A 561 28.50 15.98 10.20
N LEU A 562 28.72 15.04 11.11
CA LEU A 562 29.25 15.36 12.44
C LEU A 562 30.73 15.74 12.45
N VAL A 563 31.51 15.25 11.48
CA VAL A 563 32.98 15.40 11.48
C VAL A 563 33.41 16.87 11.56
N PRO A 564 32.89 17.81 10.74
CA PRO A 564 33.29 19.21 10.83
C PRO A 564 32.85 19.89 12.13
N ILE A 565 31.68 19.53 12.66
CA ILE A 565 31.13 20.10 13.90
C ILE A 565 32.02 19.70 15.08
N ILE A 566 32.38 18.42 15.20
CA ILE A 566 33.20 17.90 16.29
C ILE A 566 34.63 18.43 16.18
N ILE A 567 35.26 18.37 15.00
CA ILE A 567 36.67 18.78 14.86
C ILE A 567 36.83 20.28 15.15
N ILE A 568 36.01 21.16 14.56
CA ILE A 568 36.08 22.60 14.82
C ILE A 568 35.77 22.91 16.28
N GLY A 569 34.80 22.21 16.88
CA GLY A 569 34.47 22.38 18.28
C GLY A 569 35.60 21.99 19.22
N MET A 570 36.20 20.81 19.02
CA MET A 570 37.33 20.34 19.82
C MET A 570 38.56 21.22 19.66
N ILE A 571 38.89 21.67 18.43
CA ILE A 571 40.01 22.60 18.22
C ILE A 571 39.76 23.92 18.95
N SER A 572 38.53 24.46 18.91
CA SER A 572 38.19 25.70 19.64
C SER A 572 38.37 25.53 21.15
N ILE A 573 37.86 24.43 21.72
CA ILE A 573 37.96 24.14 23.15
C ILE A 573 39.43 24.01 23.56
N ILE A 574 40.23 23.23 22.82
CA ILE A 574 41.66 23.03 23.10
C ILE A 574 42.43 24.35 22.99
N ALA A 575 42.14 25.18 21.99
CA ALA A 575 42.76 26.50 21.83
C ALA A 575 42.45 27.40 23.02
N SER A 576 41.19 27.44 23.48
CA SER A 576 40.77 28.24 24.63
C SER A 576 41.26 27.72 25.99
N ILE A 577 41.51 26.42 26.16
CA ILE A 577 42.13 25.88 27.38
C ILE A 577 43.62 26.25 27.47
N LYS A 578 44.29 26.37 26.32
CA LYS A 578 45.72 26.71 26.22
C LYS A 578 46.00 28.23 26.24
N SER A 579 44.96 29.07 26.16
CA SER A 579 45.04 30.51 26.37
C SER A 579 44.84 30.81 27.86
#